data_AF-A0A387B9D7-F1
#
_entry.id   AF-A0A387B9D7-F1
#
_cell.length_a   1.000
_cell.length_b   1.000
_cell.length_c   1.000
_cell.angle_alpha   90.00
_cell.angle_beta   90.00
_cell.angle_gamma   90.00
#
_symmetry.space_group_name_H-M   'P 1'
#
loop_
_entity.id
_entity.type
_entity.pdbx_description
1 polymer ?
#
loop_
_entity_poly.entity_id
_entity_poly.type
_entity_poly.pdbx_seq_one_letter_code
_entity_poly.pdbx_strand_id
1 'polypeptide(L)' 'MSDTILGRLSGGPLDAQIIPLDATTVDAVDDELVLPWEQGQLIYRRAGDAENTGPHDGPTTVPYRFDSAI' A
#
# COMPACT_ATOMS: atom_id res chain seq x y z
N MET A 1 19.39 -0.26 -8.20
CA MET A 1 18.52 -0.53 -7.03
C MET A 1 17.12 -0.22 -7.50
N SER A 2 16.21 -1.19 -7.47
CA SER A 2 14.81 -0.92 -7.76
C SER A 2 14.29 -0.07 -6.60
N ASP A 3 13.78 1.13 -6.90
CA ASP A 3 13.12 1.95 -5.89
C ASP A 3 11.84 1.20 -5.49
N THR A 4 11.88 0.52 -4.35
CA THR A 4 10.73 -0.26 -3.89
C THR A 4 9.73 0.69 -3.27
N ILE A 5 8.57 0.82 -3.91
CA ILE A 5 7.43 1.54 -3.35
C ILE A 5 6.83 0.68 -2.24
N LEU A 6 6.49 1.32 -1.12
CA LEU A 6 5.93 0.67 0.06
C LEU A 6 4.46 1.01 0.22
N GLY A 7 3.63 0.03 0.59
CA GLY A 7 2.25 0.22 1.01
C GLY A 7 2.16 0.25 2.53
N ARG A 8 1.64 1.32 3.12
CA ARG A 8 1.34 1.40 4.56
C ARG A 8 -0.12 1.06 4.79
N LEU A 9 -0.38 -0.04 5.47
CA LEU A 9 -1.72 -0.54 5.75
C LEU A 9 -2.27 0.09 7.05
N SER A 10 -3.56 0.40 7.05
CA SER A 10 -4.25 0.96 8.21
C SER A 10 -5.66 0.38 8.35
N GLY A 11 -6.04 0.01 9.56
CA GLY A 11 -7.25 -0.74 9.87
C GLY A 11 -7.18 -2.22 9.49
N GLY A 12 -8.22 -2.96 9.86
CA GLY A 12 -8.34 -4.38 9.53
C GLY A 12 -7.28 -5.27 10.19
N PRO A 13 -7.12 -6.51 9.71
CA PRO A 13 -6.22 -7.50 10.31
C PRO A 13 -4.72 -7.21 10.14
N LEU A 14 -4.34 -6.37 9.16
CA LEU A 14 -2.94 -6.04 8.86
C LEU A 14 -2.60 -4.58 9.19
N ASP A 15 -3.30 -4.00 10.18
CA ASP A 15 -3.05 -2.63 10.63
C ASP A 15 -1.57 -2.40 10.99
N ALA A 16 -1.09 -1.19 10.67
CA ALA A 16 0.28 -0.73 10.88
C ALA A 16 1.38 -1.54 10.16
N GLN A 17 1.02 -2.47 9.27
CA GLN A 17 2.01 -3.18 8.45
C GLN A 17 2.48 -2.34 7.26
N ILE A 18 3.72 -2.59 6.84
CA ILE A 18 4.32 -2.01 5.65
C ILE A 18 4.73 -3.17 4.74
N ILE A 19 4.27 -3.15 3.50
CA ILE A 19 4.57 -4.18 2.50
C ILE A 19 5.19 -3.57 1.24
N PRO A 20 6.05 -4.29 0.51
CA PRO A 20 6.47 -3.87 -0.81
C PRO A 20 5.29 -3.95 -1.79
N LEU A 21 5.15 -2.95 -2.64
CA LEU A 21 4.19 -2.95 -3.75
C LEU A 21 4.87 -3.43 -5.03
N ASP A 22 4.10 -4.08 -5.90
CA ASP A 22 4.55 -4.48 -7.23
C ASP A 22 4.44 -3.30 -8.21
N ALA A 23 5.14 -2.20 -7.90
CA ALA A 23 5.15 -0.99 -8.70
C ALA A 23 6.53 -0.32 -8.66
N THR A 24 6.94 0.22 -9.80
CA THR A 24 8.23 0.91 -9.97
C THR A 24 8.07 2.43 -10.11
N THR A 25 6.83 2.92 -10.29
CA THR A 25 6.48 4.35 -10.34
C THR A 25 5.16 4.57 -9.60
N VAL A 26 4.95 5.78 -9.05
CA VAL A 26 3.73 6.13 -8.30
C VAL A 26 2.47 6.01 -9.17
N ASP A 27 2.56 6.39 -10.44
CA ASP A 27 1.46 6.29 -11.41
C ASP A 27 1.06 4.84 -11.75
N ALA A 28 1.97 3.88 -11.52
CA ALA A 28 1.71 2.46 -11.75
C ALA A 28 1.15 1.73 -10.53
N VAL A 29 1.00 2.42 -9.39
CA VAL A 29 0.43 1.84 -8.17
C VAL A 29 -1.09 1.86 -8.25
N ASP A 30 -1.70 0.69 -8.11
CA ASP A 30 -3.15 0.52 -8.08
C ASP A 30 -3.83 1.18 -6.87
N ASP A 31 -5.06 1.64 -7.06
CA ASP A 31 -5.91 2.16 -5.97
C ASP A 31 -6.49 1.06 -5.07
N GLU A 32 -6.33 -0.20 -5.46
CA GLU A 32 -6.83 -1.37 -4.74
C GLU A 32 -5.72 -2.39 -4.55
N LEU A 33 -5.61 -2.91 -3.33
CA LEU A 33 -4.67 -3.93 -2.94
C LEU A 33 -5.43 -5.13 -2.38
N VAL A 34 -5.38 -6.24 -3.11
CA VAL A 34 -6.02 -7.50 -2.74
C VAL A 34 -4.97 -8.44 -2.14
N LEU A 35 -5.11 -8.76 -0.86
CA LEU A 35 -4.17 -9.61 -0.14
C LEU A 35 -4.82 -10.97 0.19
N PRO A 36 -4.12 -12.09 -0.03
CA PRO A 36 -4.62 -13.39 0.38
C PRO A 36 -4.71 -13.48 1.91
N TRP A 37 -5.83 -14.02 2.41
CA TRP A 37 -6.06 -14.23 3.85
C TRP A 37 -6.57 -15.63 4.11
N GLU A 38 -6.45 -16.11 5.35
CA GLU A 38 -6.73 -17.52 5.71
C GLU A 38 -8.09 -18.03 5.21
N GLN A 39 -9.11 -17.16 5.21
CA GLN A 39 -10.46 -17.47 4.74
C GLN A 39 -10.96 -16.43 3.71
N GLY A 40 -10.14 -16.11 2.70
CA GLY A 40 -10.57 -15.29 1.57
C GLY A 40 -9.55 -14.25 1.16
N GLN A 41 -10.00 -13.00 1.00
CA GLN A 41 -9.18 -11.88 0.56
C GLN A 41 -9.45 -10.67 1.45
N LEU A 42 -8.40 -9.92 1.78
CA LEU A 42 -8.52 -8.60 2.36
C LEU A 42 -8.35 -7.57 1.26
N ILE A 43 -9.26 -6.61 1.20
CA ILE A 43 -9.21 -5.52 0.25
C ILE A 43 -8.82 -4.26 1.01
N TYR A 44 -7.74 -3.64 0.56
CA TYR A 44 -7.33 -2.32 1.01
C TYR A 44 -7.44 -1.33 -0.15
N ARG A 45 -7.97 -0.15 0.12
CA ARG A 45 -8.12 0.93 -0.86
C ARG A 45 -7.13 2.04 -0.56
N ARG A 46 -6.56 2.64 -1.60
CA ARG A 46 -5.68 3.79 -1.46
C ARG A 46 -6.43 4.89 -0.70
N ALA A 47 -5.82 5.37 0.37
CA ALA A 47 -6.42 6.30 1.31
C ALA A 47 -5.91 7.75 1.14
N GLY A 48 -5.00 7.98 0.20
CA GLY A 48 -4.40 9.28 -0.08
C GLY A 48 -3.22 9.18 -1.06
N ASP A 49 -2.54 10.29 -1.25
CA ASP A 49 -1.38 10.41 -2.14
C ASP A 49 -0.12 9.72 -1.60
N ALA A 50 0.83 9.47 -2.50
CA ALA A 50 2.14 8.95 -2.12
C ALA A 50 2.94 9.98 -1.30
N GLU A 51 3.59 9.48 -0.26
CA GLU A 51 4.48 10.21 0.65
C GLU A 51 5.94 9.87 0.31
N ASN A 52 6.88 10.72 0.72
CA ASN A 52 8.34 10.53 0.52
C ASN A 52 8.75 10.34 -0.95
N THR A 53 8.15 11.10 -1.87
CA THR A 53 8.46 11.04 -3.31
C THR A 53 9.72 11.84 -3.69
N GLY A 54 10.40 12.45 -2.71
CA GLY A 54 11.60 13.24 -2.92
C GLY A 54 12.88 12.37 -2.90
N PRO A 55 13.96 12.82 -3.56
CA PRO A 55 15.18 12.03 -3.71
C PRO A 55 15.94 11.73 -2.40
N HIS A 56 15.56 12.39 -1.28
CA HIS A 56 16.25 12.27 0.00
C HIS A 56 15.30 12.04 1.19
N ASP A 57 14.02 11.76 0.92
CA ASP A 57 12.96 11.69 1.94
C ASP A 57 12.64 10.24 2.37
N GLY A 58 13.44 9.27 1.89
CA GLY A 58 13.26 7.84 2.16
C GLY A 58 12.49 7.13 1.04
N PRO A 59 12.04 5.89 1.28
CA PRO A 59 11.29 5.13 0.28
C PRO A 59 9.89 5.73 0.07
N THR A 60 9.48 5.83 -1.19
CA THR A 60 8.12 6.25 -1.55
C THR A 60 7.11 5.33 -0.88
N THR A 61 6.14 5.92 -0.19
CA THR A 61 5.16 5.18 0.61
C THR A 61 3.74 5.59 0.22
N VAL A 62 2.83 4.64 0.05
CA VAL A 62 1.44 4.87 -0.34
C VAL A 62 0.51 4.41 0.80
N PRO A 63 -0.41 5.25 1.29
CA PRO A 63 -1.33 4.87 2.34
C PRO A 63 -2.49 4.04 1.80
N TYR A 64 -2.78 2.93 2.47
CA TYR A 64 -3.89 2.04 2.18
C TYR A 64 -4.75 1.83 3.43
N ARG A 65 -6.07 1.88 3.28
CA ARG A 65 -7.03 1.65 4.36
C ARG A 65 -7.85 0.40 4.07
N PHE A 66 -8.05 -0.43 5.09
CA PHE A 66 -8.90 -1.61 5.01
C PHE A 66 -10.32 -1.21 4.59
N ASP A 67 -10.82 -1.84 3.54
CA ASP A 67 -12.19 -1.69 3.10
C ASP A 67 -13.06 -2.74 3.81
N SER A 68 -13.88 -2.28 4.76
CA SER A 68 -14.78 -3.14 5.53
C SER A 68 -16.17 -3.26 4.91
N ALA A 69 -16.37 -2.74 3.69
CA ALA A 69 -17.70 -2.67 3.06
C ALA A 69 -18.10 -3.96 2.33
N ILE A 70 -17.27 -5.00 2.43
CA ILE A 70 -17.39 -6.27 1.70
C ILE A 70 -17.71 -7.41 2.67
#